data_AF-A0A0C9VCI5-F1
#
_entry.id   AF-A0A0C9VCI5-F1
#
_cell.length_a   1.000
_cell.length_b   1.000
_cell.length_c   1.000
_cell.angle_alpha   90.00
_cell.angle_beta   90.00
_cell.angle_gamma   90.00
#
_symmetry.space_group_name_H-M   'P 1'
#
loop_
_entity.id
_entity.type
_entity.pdbx_description
1 polymer ?
#
loop_
_entity_poly.entity_id
_entity_poly.type
_entity_poly.pdbx_seq_one_letter_code
_entity_poly.pdbx_strand_id
1 'polypeptide(L)' 'LPIESLESIIDNIDTCKGLLYLALTCSQLKDLIIPNHIEYRYIRCDPYRRSLWIKLIQQPLLASHIR' A
#
# COMPACT_ATOMS: atom_id res chain seq x y z
N LEU A 1 -3.93 -5.32 18.29
CA LEU A 1 -2.85 -6.16 17.70
C LEU A 1 -1.60 -5.30 17.58
N PRO A 2 -0.40 -5.88 17.70
CA PRO A 2 0.83 -5.20 17.31
C PRO A 2 0.73 -4.68 15.87
N ILE A 3 1.36 -3.55 15.59
CA ILE A 3 1.24 -2.88 14.28
C ILE A 3 1.83 -3.76 13.17
N GLU A 4 2.91 -4.47 13.46
CA GLU A 4 3.62 -5.37 12.55
C GLU A 4 2.73 -6.56 12.14
N SER A 5 1.90 -7.05 13.07
CA SER A 5 0.93 -8.10 12.77
C SER A 5 -0.20 -7.60 11.87
N LEU A 6 -0.66 -6.35 12.08
CA LEU A 6 -1.66 -5.74 11.22
C LEU A 6 -1.11 -5.51 9.81
N GLU A 7 0.10 -4.97 9.68
CA GLU A 7 0.75 -4.79 8.38
C GLU A 7 0.92 -6.10 7.63
N SER A 8 1.36 -7.17 8.32
CA SER A 8 1.45 -8.50 7.70
C SER A 8 0.11 -9.00 7.16
N ILE A 9 -0.98 -8.79 7.89
CA ILE A 9 -2.33 -9.16 7.42
C ILE A 9 -2.72 -8.32 6.20
N ILE A 10 -2.50 -7.01 6.25
CA ILE A 10 -2.83 -6.08 5.16
C ILE A 10 -2.05 -6.43 3.87
N ASP A 11 -0.78 -6.81 4.00
CA ASP A 11 0.07 -7.16 2.86
C ASP A 11 -0.42 -8.37 2.07
N ASN A 12 -1.12 -9.30 2.73
CA ASN A 12 -1.72 -10.49 2.13
C ASN A 12 -3.04 -10.22 1.38
N ILE A 13 -3.55 -8.98 1.36
CA ILE A 13 -4.77 -8.62 0.64
C ILE A 13 -4.44 -8.09 -0.75
N ASP A 14 -4.58 -8.93 -1.78
CA ASP A 14 -4.11 -8.59 -3.14
C ASP A 14 -4.94 -7.53 -3.87
N THR A 15 -6.21 -7.35 -3.51
CA THR A 15 -7.10 -6.46 -4.26
C THR A 15 -7.26 -5.10 -3.58
N CYS A 16 -7.22 -4.01 -4.37
CA CYS A 16 -7.55 -2.68 -3.87
C CYS A 16 -8.95 -2.62 -3.24
N LYS A 17 -9.90 -3.42 -3.74
CA LYS A 17 -11.26 -3.50 -3.20
C LYS A 17 -11.27 -4.07 -1.78
N GLY A 18 -10.51 -5.14 -1.53
CA GLY A 18 -10.35 -5.72 -0.19
C GLY A 18 -9.67 -4.76 0.77
N LEU A 19 -8.59 -4.09 0.33
CA LEU A 19 -7.91 -3.06 1.11
C LEU A 19 -8.84 -1.90 1.47
N LEU A 20 -9.64 -1.42 0.50
CA LEU A 20 -10.60 -0.36 0.74
C LEU A 20 -11.66 -0.78 1.76
N TYR A 21 -12.22 -1.99 1.64
CA TYR A 21 -13.19 -2.49 2.61
C TYR A 21 -12.60 -2.57 4.01
N LEU A 22 -11.36 -3.01 4.15
CA LEU A 22 -10.67 -3.04 5.44
C LEU A 22 -10.39 -1.63 5.98
N ALA A 23 -9.97 -0.69 5.13
CA ALA A 23 -9.75 0.70 5.52
C ALA A 23 -11.03 1.39 6.02
N LEU A 24 -12.20 0.95 5.56
CA LEU A 24 -13.48 1.52 5.96
C LEU A 24 -14.00 1.01 7.31
N THR A 25 -13.37 0.00 7.93
CA THR A 25 -13.87 -0.55 9.20
C THR A 25 -13.51 0.31 10.41
N CYS A 26 -12.33 0.93 10.44
CA CYS A 26 -11.90 1.82 11.52
C CYS A 26 -10.79 2.80 11.09
N SER A 27 -10.60 3.87 11.85
CA SER A 27 -9.58 4.89 11.58
C SER A 27 -8.15 4.33 11.60
N GLN A 28 -7.82 3.44 12.54
CA GLN A 28 -6.49 2.85 12.62
C GLN A 28 -6.10 2.10 11.34
N LEU A 29 -7.03 1.32 10.77
CA LEU A 29 -6.79 0.59 9.52
C LEU A 29 -6.78 1.52 8.31
N LYS A 30 -7.63 2.55 8.31
CA LYS A 30 -7.59 3.61 7.30
C LYS A 30 -6.20 4.25 7.23
N ASP A 31 -5.62 4.61 8.37
CA ASP A 31 -4.35 5.32 8.47
C ASP A 31 -3.16 4.44 8.06
N LEU A 32 -3.26 3.12 8.28
CA LEU A 32 -2.28 2.15 7.77
C LEU A 32 -2.39 1.96 6.26
N ILE A 33 -3.60 1.76 5.74
CA ILE A 33 -3.83 1.33 4.35
C ILE A 33 -3.72 2.49 3.36
N ILE A 34 -4.16 3.70 3.73
CA ILE A 34 -4.27 4.85 2.84
C ILE A 34 -3.27 5.93 3.28
N PRO A 35 -2.31 6.33 2.42
CA PRO A 35 -2.12 5.88 1.03
C PRO A 35 -1.26 4.61 0.87
N ASN A 36 -0.60 4.16 1.94
CA ASN A 36 0.62 3.35 1.86
C ASN A 36 0.47 1.97 1.21
N HIS A 37 -0.68 1.30 1.33
CA HIS A 37 -0.91 0.01 0.66
C HIS A 37 -1.80 0.19 -0.58
N ILE A 38 -2.82 1.06 -0.54
CA ILE A 38 -3.79 1.14 -1.63
C ILE A 38 -3.21 1.80 -2.88
N GLU A 39 -2.41 2.86 -2.74
CA GLU A 39 -1.80 3.57 -3.88
C GLU A 39 -0.65 2.78 -4.50
N TYR A 40 -0.02 1.92 -3.71
CA TYR A 40 1.14 1.13 -4.13
C TYR A 40 0.77 -0.27 -4.57
N ARG A 41 -0.48 -0.73 -4.41
CA ARG A 41 -0.90 -2.07 -4.87
C ARG A 41 -0.77 -2.23 -6.39
N TYR A 42 -1.13 -1.20 -7.15
CA TYR A 42 -0.95 -1.15 -8.61
C TYR A 42 -0.39 0.19 -9.06
N ILE A 43 0.73 0.16 -9.77
CA ILE A 43 1.29 1.37 -10.40
C ILE A 43 0.59 1.61 -11.73
N ARG A 44 -0.17 2.71 -11.82
CA ARG A 44 -0.78 3.19 -13.06
C ARG A 44 -0.29 4.59 -13.36
N CYS A 45 0.82 4.68 -14.08
CA CYS A 45 1.37 5.95 -14.54
C CYS A 45 2.07 5.79 -15.89
N ASP A 46 2.49 6.91 -16.47
CA ASP A 46 3.45 6.91 -17.57
C ASP A 46 4.75 6.18 -17.13
N PRO A 47 5.19 5.12 -17.83
CA PRO A 47 6.44 4.41 -17.54
C PRO A 47 7.68 5.33 -17.57
N TYR A 48 7.64 6.46 -18.27
CA TYR A 48 8.73 7.43 -18.32
C TYR A 48 8.75 8.42 -17.16
N ARG A 49 7.81 8.32 -16.21
CA ARG A 49 7.80 9.13 -14.98
C ARG A 49 8.96 8.72 -14.05
N ARG A 50 10.17 9.20 -14.34
CA ARG A 50 11.40 8.91 -13.56
C ARG A 50 11.25 9.22 -12.08
N SER A 51 10.52 10.28 -11.72
CA SER A 51 10.31 10.66 -10.32
C SER A 51 9.62 9.56 -9.50
N LEU A 52 8.71 8.78 -10.09
CA LEU A 52 8.08 7.66 -9.39
C LEU A 52 9.09 6.54 -9.14
N TRP A 53 9.84 6.14 -10.15
CA TRP A 53 10.85 5.09 -10.02
C TRP A 53 11.92 5.45 -9.00
N ILE A 54 12.40 6.71 -9.01
CA ILE A 54 13.34 7.22 -8.00
C ILE A 54 12.73 7.11 -6.59
N LYS A 55 11.46 7.49 -6.42
CA LYS A 55 10.76 7.39 -5.13
C LYS A 55 10.68 5.95 -4.65
N LEU A 56 10.34 4.99 -5.52
CA LEU A 56 10.25 3.57 -5.18
C LEU A 56 11.60 2.99 -4.80
N ILE A 57 12.68 3.38 -5.49
CA ILE A 57 14.05 2.99 -5.12
C ILE A 57 14.41 3.53 -3.72
N GLN A 58 14.02 4.77 -3.41
CA GLN A 58 14.28 5.40 -2.11
C GLN A 58 13.41 4.85 -0.96
N GLN A 59 12.27 4.23 -1.28
CA GLN A 59 11.26 3.78 -0.32
C GLN A 59 10.92 2.29 -0.54
N PRO A 60 11.85 1.37 -0.23
CA PRO A 60 11.70 -0.05 -0.54
C PRO A 60 10.49 -0.70 0.15
N LEU A 61 10.09 -0.21 1.33
CA LEU A 61 8.89 -0.69 2.02
C LEU A 61 7.63 -0.43 1.19
N LEU A 62 7.43 0.80 0.72
CA LEU A 62 6.29 1.13 -0.15
C LEU A 62 6.36 0.39 -1.49
N ALA A 63 7.56 0.20 -2.03
CA ALA A 63 7.74 -0.62 -3.23
C ALA A 63 7.35 -2.08 -3.00
N SER A 64 7.55 -2.61 -1.80
CA SER A 64 7.18 -3.99 -1.46
C SER A 64 5.67 -4.24 -1.42
N HIS A 65 4.84 -3.20 -1.41
CA HIS A 65 3.38 -3.31 -1.45
C HIS A 65 2.82 -3.50 -2.88
N ILE A 66 3.65 -3.39 -3.91
CA ILE A 66 3.26 -3.60 -5.32
C ILE A 66 2.99 -5.09 -5.59
N ARG A 67 1.92 -5.38 -6.34
CA ARG A 67 1.55 -6.73 -6.79
C ARG A 67 1.21 -6.76 -8.27
#